data_AF-A0A068WYD3-F1
#
_entry.id   AF-A0A068WYD3-F1
#
_cell.length_a   1.000
_cell.length_b   1.000
_cell.length_c   1.000
_cell.angle_alpha   90.00
_cell.angle_beta   90.00
_cell.angle_gamma   90.00
#
_symmetry.space_group_name_H-M   'P 1'
#
loop_
_entity.id
_entity.type
_entity.pdbx_description
1 polymer ?
#
loop_
_entity_poly.entity_id
_entity_poly.type
_entity_poly.pdbx_seq_one_letter_code
_entity_poly.pdbx_strand_id
1 'polypeptide(L)'
;MQSLLIYHVRISWLRTAAVVLNIMVICVFWWCIVVGIVLSLVLNYIIGAPQQRYANLSILVFMTGALGLIVSLSAFNCFKRRGRCGLMTYVIVLWIMTISVLVNAILLLLASKNQNELYEWIDKNLEEVFQNGAQSVRGMEAVFLIESQLSCCGFNGTSHYPPDSMTVGCCDGLKIKCTIDTAHKKDCRVAFMEMVQGRFEDFGISLLCAALIIFVAIMNSCLMLAKMRSDEKEMEINR
;
A
#
# COMPACT_ATOMS: atom_id res chain seq x y z
N MET A 1 -9.32 45.84 -18.87
CA MET A 1 -10.48 44.94 -18.67
C MET A 1 -10.19 43.50 -19.10
N GLN A 2 -9.59 43.25 -20.28
CA GLN A 2 -9.17 41.90 -20.71
C GLN A 2 -8.14 41.22 -19.78
N SER A 3 -7.19 41.97 -19.24
CA SER A 3 -6.18 41.46 -18.28
C SER A 3 -6.80 40.97 -16.97
N LEU A 4 -7.86 41.61 -16.48
CA LEU A 4 -8.59 41.20 -15.27
C LEU A 4 -9.41 39.91 -15.51
N LEU A 5 -9.99 39.77 -16.71
CA LEU A 5 -10.80 38.61 -17.09
C LEU A 5 -9.93 37.35 -17.23
N ILE A 6 -8.77 37.47 -17.88
CA ILE A 6 -7.77 36.39 -18.01
C ILE A 6 -7.21 36.00 -16.63
N TYR A 7 -7.01 36.97 -15.74
CA TYR A 7 -6.55 36.74 -14.38
C TYR A 7 -7.55 35.92 -13.55
N HIS A 8 -8.83 36.32 -13.60
CA HIS A 8 -9.91 35.67 -12.85
C HIS A 8 -10.21 34.26 -13.36
N VAL A 9 -10.13 34.05 -14.68
CA VAL A 9 -10.22 32.74 -15.31
C VAL A 9 -9.08 31.84 -14.80
N ARG A 10 -7.83 32.30 -14.85
CA ARG A 10 -6.66 31.50 -14.45
C ARG A 10 -6.69 31.06 -12.97
N ILE A 11 -7.22 31.89 -12.06
CA ILE A 11 -7.35 31.55 -10.63
C ILE A 11 -8.46 30.52 -10.37
N SER A 12 -9.53 30.55 -11.17
CA SER A 12 -10.61 29.56 -11.12
C SER A 12 -10.12 28.19 -11.59
N TRP A 13 -9.34 28.14 -12.68
CA TRP A 13 -8.72 26.91 -13.18
C TRP A 13 -7.74 26.28 -12.18
N LEU A 14 -6.89 27.08 -11.55
CA LEU A 14 -6.00 26.61 -10.48
C LEU A 14 -6.77 25.99 -9.32
N ARG A 15 -7.88 26.60 -8.90
CA ARG A 15 -8.72 26.08 -7.82
C ARG A 15 -9.41 24.77 -8.19
N THR A 16 -10.00 24.69 -9.39
CA THR A 16 -10.62 23.44 -9.87
C THR A 16 -9.59 22.32 -9.97
N ALA A 17 -8.39 22.63 -10.49
CA ALA A 17 -7.29 21.67 -10.54
C ALA A 17 -6.84 21.21 -9.14
N ALA A 18 -6.74 22.13 -8.18
CA ALA A 18 -6.40 21.78 -6.79
C ALA A 18 -7.43 20.83 -6.16
N VAL A 19 -8.72 21.03 -6.40
CA VAL A 19 -9.78 20.14 -5.92
C VAL A 19 -9.67 18.75 -6.55
N VAL A 20 -9.47 18.67 -7.86
CA VAL A 20 -9.32 17.40 -8.58
C VAL A 20 -8.08 16.65 -8.11
N LEU A 21 -6.94 17.33 -8.00
CA LEU A 21 -5.69 16.75 -7.51
C LEU A 21 -5.82 16.29 -6.05
N ASN A 22 -6.51 17.04 -5.19
CA ASN A 22 -6.76 16.62 -3.82
C ASN A 22 -7.65 15.35 -3.75
N ILE A 23 -8.62 15.20 -4.65
CA ILE A 23 -9.40 13.95 -4.76
C ILE A 23 -8.50 12.78 -5.15
N MET A 24 -7.59 12.96 -6.12
CA MET A 24 -6.61 11.92 -6.48
C MET A 24 -5.70 11.57 -5.30
N VAL A 25 -5.25 12.56 -4.53
CA VAL A 25 -4.44 12.36 -3.32
C VAL A 25 -5.22 11.59 -2.24
N ILE A 26 -6.52 11.84 -2.08
CA ILE A 26 -7.38 11.05 -1.18
C ILE A 26 -7.46 9.59 -1.63
N CYS A 27 -7.63 9.34 -2.93
CA CYS A 27 -7.63 7.98 -3.47
C CYS A 27 -6.28 7.28 -3.21
N VAL A 28 -5.17 8.00 -3.34
CA VAL A 28 -3.83 7.50 -3.01
C VAL A 28 -3.72 7.13 -1.53
N PHE A 29 -4.12 8.02 -0.61
CA PHE A 29 -4.02 7.72 0.82
C PHE A 29 -4.99 6.61 1.27
N TRP A 30 -6.16 6.53 0.65
CA TRP A 30 -7.08 5.41 0.85
C TRP A 30 -6.44 4.08 0.40
N TRP A 31 -5.80 4.07 -0.77
CA TRP A 31 -5.03 2.92 -1.25
C TRP A 31 -3.91 2.53 -0.27
N CYS A 32 -3.17 3.48 0.27
CA CYS A 32 -2.15 3.21 1.30
C CYS A 32 -2.74 2.52 2.55
N ILE A 33 -3.93 2.93 3.01
CA ILE A 33 -4.60 2.29 4.14
C ILE A 33 -4.91 0.82 3.81
N VAL A 34 -5.49 0.56 2.63
CA VAL A 34 -5.82 -0.80 2.19
C VAL A 34 -4.57 -1.67 2.11
N VAL A 35 -3.51 -1.19 1.46
CA VAL A 35 -2.23 -1.90 1.36
C VAL A 35 -1.62 -2.16 2.74
N GLY A 36 -1.64 -1.17 3.64
CA GLY A 36 -1.14 -1.32 5.01
C GLY A 36 -1.89 -2.40 5.81
N ILE A 37 -3.22 -2.46 5.67
CA ILE A 37 -4.04 -3.50 6.31
C ILE A 37 -3.74 -4.87 5.71
N VAL A 38 -3.69 -5.00 4.39
CA VAL A 38 -3.41 -6.28 3.71
C VAL A 38 -2.03 -6.80 4.09
N LEU A 39 -1.01 -5.94 4.09
CA LEU A 39 0.34 -6.31 4.55
C LEU A 39 0.33 -6.75 6.01
N SER A 40 -0.38 -6.05 6.88
CA SER A 40 -0.50 -6.42 8.29
C SER A 40 -1.16 -7.78 8.46
N LEU A 41 -2.24 -8.07 7.74
CA LEU A 41 -2.92 -9.37 7.79
C LEU A 41 -2.03 -10.49 7.28
N VAL A 42 -1.38 -10.33 6.13
CA VAL A 42 -0.48 -11.35 5.58
C VAL A 42 0.67 -11.64 6.55
N LEU A 43 1.31 -10.60 7.12
CA LEU A 43 2.46 -10.78 7.99
C LEU A 43 2.10 -11.33 9.38
N ASN A 44 1.00 -10.89 10.00
CA ASN A 44 0.60 -11.34 11.35
C ASN A 44 -0.21 -12.63 11.33
N TYR A 45 -1.18 -12.77 10.41
CA TYR A 45 -2.13 -13.88 10.42
C TYR A 45 -1.56 -15.11 9.74
N ILE A 46 -0.79 -14.94 8.65
CA ILE A 46 -0.30 -16.07 7.85
C ILE A 46 1.10 -16.51 8.29
N ILE A 47 2.03 -15.58 8.56
CA ILE A 47 3.46 -15.89 8.72
C ILE A 47 3.98 -15.63 10.16
N GLY A 48 3.13 -15.26 11.12
CA GLY A 48 3.54 -15.08 12.52
C GLY A 48 4.77 -14.19 12.73
N ALA A 49 4.93 -13.11 11.95
CA ALA A 49 6.19 -12.40 11.83
C ALA A 49 6.78 -11.85 13.13
N PRO A 50 8.13 -11.87 13.30
CA PRO A 50 8.80 -11.20 14.40
C PRO A 50 8.46 -9.72 14.31
N GLN A 51 7.85 -9.22 15.38
CA GLN A 51 7.15 -7.94 15.41
C GLN A 51 8.00 -6.71 15.08
N GLN A 52 9.31 -6.83 14.90
CA GLN A 52 10.20 -5.67 14.91
C GLN A 52 10.50 -5.03 13.55
N ARG A 53 10.55 -5.77 12.43
CA ARG A 53 11.01 -5.18 11.15
C ARG A 53 9.88 -4.96 10.14
N TYR A 54 9.06 -5.99 9.90
CA TYR A 54 8.01 -5.94 8.88
C TYR A 54 6.64 -5.47 9.40
N ALA A 55 6.34 -5.67 10.70
CA ALA A 55 5.15 -5.07 11.31
C ALA A 55 5.24 -3.54 11.33
N ASN A 56 6.43 -3.00 11.60
CA ASN A 56 6.70 -1.57 11.53
C ASN A 56 6.41 -0.99 10.14
N LEU A 57 6.75 -1.71 9.06
CA LEU A 57 6.45 -1.27 7.69
C LEU A 57 4.95 -1.15 7.45
N SER A 58 4.17 -2.17 7.82
CA SER A 58 2.71 -2.17 7.64
C SER A 58 2.05 -1.05 8.44
N ILE A 59 2.49 -0.85 9.69
CA ILE A 59 2.01 0.23 10.57
C ILE A 59 2.37 1.60 9.99
N LEU A 60 3.60 1.79 9.50
CA LEU A 60 4.04 3.05 8.91
C LEU A 60 3.22 3.41 7.67
N VAL A 61 2.95 2.44 6.79
CA VAL A 61 2.12 2.62 5.59
C VAL A 61 0.69 3.00 5.98
N PHE A 62 0.11 2.30 6.96
CA PHE A 62 -1.23 2.60 7.48
C PHE A 62 -1.30 4.01 8.09
N MET A 63 -0.36 4.37 8.97
CA MET A 63 -0.32 5.68 9.63
C MET A 63 -0.13 6.82 8.63
N THR A 64 0.72 6.61 7.62
CA THR A 64 0.92 7.58 6.53
C THR A 64 -0.38 7.79 5.76
N GLY A 65 -1.10 6.71 5.44
CA GLY A 65 -2.42 6.77 4.80
C GLY A 65 -3.45 7.51 5.66
N ALA A 66 -3.60 7.14 6.93
CA ALA A 66 -4.58 7.74 7.83
C ALA A 66 -4.36 9.25 8.04
N LEU A 67 -3.12 9.66 8.34
CA LEU A 67 -2.77 11.07 8.53
C LEU A 67 -2.92 11.88 7.23
N GLY A 68 -2.48 11.32 6.10
CA GLY A 68 -2.66 11.94 4.79
C GLY A 68 -4.12 12.16 4.43
N LEU A 69 -5.00 11.22 4.78
CA LEU A 69 -6.43 11.31 4.52
C LEU A 69 -7.11 12.39 5.37
N ILE A 70 -6.79 12.47 6.67
CA ILE A 70 -7.28 13.53 7.57
C ILE A 70 -6.93 14.92 7.02
N VAL A 71 -5.67 15.09 6.62
CA VAL A 71 -5.17 16.37 6.09
C VAL A 71 -5.83 16.70 4.76
N SER A 72 -5.99 15.73 3.87
CA SER A 72 -6.59 15.93 2.55
C SER A 72 -8.09 16.25 2.63
N LEU A 73 -8.81 15.66 3.59
CA LEU A 73 -10.21 16.02 3.86
C LEU A 73 -10.33 17.44 4.40
N SER A 74 -9.43 17.84 5.31
CA SER A 74 -9.41 19.20 5.85
C SER A 74 -9.12 20.28 4.80
N ALA A 75 -8.40 19.92 3.72
CA ALA A 75 -8.04 20.81 2.63
C ALA A 75 -9.23 21.30 1.80
N PHE A 76 -10.32 20.51 1.69
CA PHE A 76 -11.53 20.95 0.97
C PHE A 76 -12.10 22.25 1.53
N ASN A 77 -12.13 22.38 2.87
CA ASN A 77 -12.60 23.60 3.53
C ASN A 77 -11.66 24.79 3.24
N CYS A 78 -10.37 24.54 3.13
CA CYS A 78 -9.36 25.57 2.84
C CYS A 78 -9.48 26.11 1.41
N PHE A 79 -9.69 25.23 0.42
CA PHE A 79 -9.93 25.64 -0.97
C PHE A 79 -11.22 26.45 -1.13
N LYS A 80 -12.23 26.18 -0.30
CA LYS A 80 -13.54 26.86 -0.35
C LYS A 80 -13.56 28.20 0.41
N ARG A 81 -12.89 28.30 1.57
CA ARG A 81 -12.93 29.50 2.46
C ARG A 81 -11.76 30.49 2.29
N ARG A 82 -10.87 30.34 1.29
CA ARG A 82 -9.68 31.22 1.07
C ARG A 82 -8.73 31.33 2.29
N GLY A 83 -8.76 30.37 3.22
CA GLY A 83 -7.88 30.39 4.40
C GLY A 83 -6.42 30.10 4.04
N ARG A 84 -5.55 31.13 4.05
CA ARG A 84 -4.12 31.01 3.69
C ARG A 84 -3.34 30.11 4.65
N CYS A 85 -3.63 30.21 5.95
CA CYS A 85 -2.97 29.41 6.98
C CYS A 85 -3.21 27.91 6.78
N GLY A 86 -4.46 27.53 6.45
CA GLY A 86 -4.81 26.12 6.19
C GLY A 86 -4.13 25.53 4.94
N LEU A 87 -3.96 26.33 3.88
CA LEU A 87 -3.27 25.87 2.67
C LEU A 87 -1.75 25.72 2.86
N MET A 88 -1.11 26.57 3.66
CA MET A 88 0.30 26.42 4.04
C MET A 88 0.53 25.11 4.81
N THR A 89 -0.28 24.85 5.83
CA THR A 89 -0.18 23.61 6.63
C THR A 89 -0.40 22.38 5.75
N TYR A 90 -1.37 22.42 4.84
CA TYR A 90 -1.61 21.35 3.87
C TYR A 90 -0.37 21.02 3.04
N VAL A 91 0.30 22.04 2.48
CA VAL A 91 1.53 21.84 1.67
C VAL A 91 2.66 21.24 2.50
N ILE A 92 2.89 21.75 3.72
CA ILE A 92 3.95 21.23 4.60
C ILE A 92 3.71 19.77 4.94
N VAL A 93 2.47 19.41 5.30
CA VAL A 93 2.14 18.02 5.64
C VAL A 93 2.22 17.11 4.42
N LEU A 94 1.78 17.55 3.23
CA LEU A 94 1.95 16.75 2.01
C LEU A 94 3.43 16.50 1.66
N TRP A 95 4.31 17.46 1.91
CA TRP A 95 5.75 17.25 1.76
C TRP A 95 6.26 16.14 2.68
N ILE A 96 5.90 16.19 3.97
CA ILE A 96 6.26 15.15 4.94
C ILE A 96 5.72 13.79 4.49
N MET A 97 4.45 13.72 4.07
CA MET A 97 3.83 12.48 3.60
C MET A 97 4.49 11.94 2.33
N THR A 98 4.93 12.81 1.41
CA THR A 98 5.65 12.38 0.20
C THR A 98 6.96 11.69 0.56
N ILE A 99 7.71 12.23 1.52
CA ILE A 99 8.94 11.60 2.02
C ILE A 99 8.60 10.24 2.64
N SER A 100 7.58 10.15 3.48
CA SER A 100 7.13 8.88 4.07
C SER A 100 6.72 7.85 3.01
N VAL A 101 5.97 8.24 1.98
CA VAL A 101 5.58 7.35 0.88
C VAL A 101 6.80 6.85 0.11
N LEU A 102 7.77 7.71 -0.19
CA LEU A 102 9.00 7.32 -0.88
C LEU A 102 9.85 6.36 -0.05
N VAL A 103 9.98 6.60 1.26
CA VAL A 103 10.70 5.70 2.16
C VAL A 103 10.04 4.32 2.18
N ASN A 104 8.71 4.25 2.28
CA ASN A 104 7.98 2.98 2.25
C ASN A 104 8.12 2.27 0.89
N ALA A 105 8.07 3.00 -0.23
CA ALA A 105 8.26 2.44 -1.56
C ALA A 105 9.65 1.80 -1.70
N ILE A 106 10.70 2.51 -1.30
CA ILE A 106 12.08 2.00 -1.33
C ILE A 106 12.20 0.78 -0.43
N LEU A 107 11.63 0.81 0.77
CA LEU A 107 11.73 -0.30 1.72
C LEU A 107 11.04 -1.57 1.18
N LEU A 108 9.87 -1.44 0.54
CA LEU A 108 9.18 -2.55 -0.12
C LEU A 108 9.99 -3.12 -1.31
N LEU A 109 10.57 -2.25 -2.14
CA LEU A 109 11.42 -2.67 -3.26
C LEU A 109 12.74 -3.31 -2.81
N LEU A 110 13.30 -2.85 -1.69
CA LEU A 110 14.46 -3.49 -1.08
C LEU A 110 14.09 -4.85 -0.48
N ALA A 111 12.92 -4.96 0.17
CA ALA A 111 12.43 -6.22 0.69
C ALA A 111 12.17 -7.24 -0.43
N SER A 112 11.67 -6.82 -1.59
CA SER A 112 11.50 -7.73 -2.74
C SER A 112 12.82 -8.22 -3.31
N LYS A 113 13.89 -7.40 -3.25
CA LYS A 113 15.22 -7.75 -3.77
C LYS A 113 16.12 -8.48 -2.78
N ASN A 114 15.97 -8.27 -1.48
CA ASN A 114 16.88 -8.82 -0.49
C ASN A 114 16.50 -10.26 -0.15
N GLN A 115 17.02 -11.19 -0.94
CA GLN A 115 16.60 -12.59 -0.94
C GLN A 115 17.00 -13.33 0.36
N ASN A 116 18.23 -13.16 0.86
CA ASN A 116 18.70 -14.13 1.86
C ASN A 116 17.99 -14.03 3.23
N GLU A 117 17.81 -12.82 3.78
CA GLU A 117 17.16 -12.64 5.10
C GLU A 117 15.65 -12.88 5.06
N LEU A 118 14.98 -12.42 4.00
CA LEU A 118 13.53 -12.58 3.86
C LEU A 118 13.18 -14.05 3.57
N TYR A 119 13.97 -14.74 2.76
CA TYR A 119 13.71 -16.15 2.46
C TYR A 119 13.95 -17.04 3.67
N GLU A 120 15.09 -16.94 4.36
CA GLU A 120 15.31 -17.78 5.55
C GLU A 120 14.23 -17.58 6.62
N TRP A 121 13.74 -16.35 6.72
CA TRP A 121 12.67 -16.03 7.64
C TRP A 121 11.31 -16.61 7.20
N ILE A 122 10.87 -16.33 5.96
CA ILE A 122 9.62 -16.88 5.43
C ILE A 122 9.66 -18.40 5.48
N ASP A 123 10.80 -19.02 5.18
CA ASP A 123 10.95 -20.46 5.15
C ASP A 123 10.65 -21.09 6.51
N LYS A 124 11.29 -20.59 7.58
CA LYS A 124 11.08 -21.06 8.95
C LYS A 124 9.64 -20.88 9.44
N ASN A 125 9.04 -19.74 9.12
CA ASN A 125 7.71 -19.40 9.63
C ASN A 125 6.61 -20.12 8.85
N LEU A 126 6.81 -20.29 7.54
CA LEU A 126 5.93 -21.09 6.72
C LEU A 126 6.01 -22.56 7.13
N GLU A 127 7.20 -23.08 7.44
CA GLU A 127 7.34 -24.43 7.99
C GLU A 127 6.55 -24.60 9.30
N GLU A 128 6.66 -23.63 10.21
CA GLU A 128 5.91 -23.62 11.47
C GLU A 128 4.39 -23.57 11.25
N VAL A 129 3.91 -22.83 10.24
CA VAL A 129 2.48 -22.79 9.87
C VAL A 129 1.99 -24.15 9.37
N PHE A 130 2.77 -24.84 8.53
CA PHE A 130 2.43 -26.19 8.08
C PHE A 130 2.49 -27.23 9.22
N GLN A 131 3.46 -27.11 10.14
CA GLN A 131 3.54 -27.96 11.33
C GLN A 131 2.37 -27.73 12.30
N ASN A 132 2.02 -26.48 12.58
CA ASN A 132 0.87 -26.11 13.42
C ASN A 132 -0.47 -26.40 12.76
N GLY A 133 -0.52 -26.42 11.43
CA GLY A 133 -1.69 -26.82 10.65
C GLY A 133 -2.07 -28.28 10.83
N ALA A 134 -1.10 -29.15 11.07
CA ALA A 134 -1.37 -30.54 11.44
C ALA A 134 -1.96 -30.68 12.86
N GLN A 135 -1.83 -29.65 13.72
CA GLN A 135 -2.14 -29.73 15.15
C GLN A 135 -3.33 -28.85 15.59
N SER A 136 -3.74 -27.87 14.80
CA SER A 136 -4.74 -26.87 15.21
C SER A 136 -5.71 -26.46 14.10
N VAL A 137 -6.95 -26.15 14.46
CA VAL A 137 -8.00 -25.71 13.51
C VAL A 137 -7.62 -24.41 12.78
N ARG A 138 -7.00 -23.46 13.48
CA ARG A 138 -6.51 -22.21 12.88
C ARG A 138 -5.37 -22.44 11.89
N GLY A 139 -4.44 -23.33 12.22
CA GLY A 139 -3.36 -23.68 11.31
C GLY A 139 -3.90 -24.38 10.05
N MET A 140 -4.91 -25.23 10.19
CA MET A 140 -5.55 -25.92 9.06
C MET A 140 -6.23 -24.93 8.09
N GLU A 141 -6.88 -23.89 8.60
CA GLU A 141 -7.46 -22.81 7.80
C GLU A 141 -6.38 -22.03 7.04
N ALA A 142 -5.27 -21.69 7.71
CA ALA A 142 -4.15 -20.99 7.08
C ALA A 142 -3.51 -21.83 5.96
N VAL A 143 -3.27 -23.12 6.19
CA VAL A 143 -2.74 -24.05 5.19
C VAL A 143 -3.69 -24.17 3.99
N PHE A 144 -5.00 -24.34 4.24
CA PHE A 144 -5.99 -24.39 3.17
C PHE A 144 -6.01 -23.11 2.32
N LEU A 145 -5.94 -21.93 2.96
CA LEU A 145 -5.88 -20.65 2.25
C LEU A 145 -4.63 -20.52 1.40
N ILE A 146 -3.46 -20.94 1.92
CA ILE A 146 -2.20 -20.93 1.18
C ILE A 146 -2.32 -21.84 -0.04
N GLU A 147 -2.64 -23.11 0.15
CA GLU A 147 -2.70 -24.10 -0.92
C GLU A 147 -3.70 -23.73 -2.02
N SER A 148 -4.88 -23.26 -1.61
CA SER A 148 -5.94 -22.84 -2.52
C SER A 148 -5.60 -21.55 -3.28
N GLN A 149 -5.12 -20.50 -2.60
CA GLN A 149 -4.84 -19.21 -3.26
C GLN A 149 -3.59 -19.23 -4.13
N LEU A 150 -2.59 -20.04 -3.76
CA LEU A 150 -1.33 -20.15 -4.49
C LEU A 150 -1.31 -21.31 -5.48
N SER A 151 -2.35 -22.15 -5.50
CA SER A 151 -2.42 -23.36 -6.32
C SER A 151 -1.16 -24.20 -6.14
N CYS A 152 -0.84 -24.49 -4.89
CA CYS A 152 0.35 -25.22 -4.45
C CYS A 152 -0.05 -26.34 -3.49
N CYS A 153 0.84 -27.29 -3.24
CA CYS A 153 0.55 -28.39 -2.32
C CYS A 153 1.72 -28.67 -1.39
N GLY A 154 1.48 -28.63 -0.08
CA GLY A 154 2.47 -28.97 0.93
C GLY A 154 3.69 -28.03 0.96
N PHE A 155 4.41 -28.04 2.08
CA PHE A 155 5.58 -27.19 2.25
C PHE A 155 6.67 -27.47 1.18
N ASN A 156 7.06 -28.75 1.04
CA ASN A 156 7.98 -29.26 0.01
C ASN A 156 7.25 -30.20 -0.95
N GLY A 157 6.14 -29.72 -1.50
CA GLY A 157 5.38 -30.48 -2.50
C GLY A 157 4.50 -31.59 -1.91
N THR A 158 4.00 -32.44 -2.79
CA THR A 158 3.06 -33.52 -2.46
C THR A 158 3.64 -34.57 -1.50
N SER A 159 4.96 -34.66 -1.37
CA SER A 159 5.63 -35.55 -0.40
C SER A 159 5.47 -35.12 1.06
N HIS A 160 4.98 -33.91 1.32
CA HIS A 160 4.71 -33.43 2.68
C HIS A 160 3.56 -34.21 3.35
N TYR A 161 2.58 -34.67 2.56
CA TYR A 161 1.44 -35.42 3.05
C TYR A 161 1.57 -36.91 2.75
N PRO A 162 1.05 -37.78 3.64
CA PRO A 162 0.75 -39.16 3.29
C PRO A 162 -0.17 -39.23 2.04
N PRO A 163 -0.06 -40.29 1.21
CA PRO A 163 -0.78 -40.40 -0.06
C PRO A 163 -2.31 -40.23 0.03
N ASP A 164 -2.89 -40.57 1.18
CA ASP A 164 -4.34 -40.60 1.42
C ASP A 164 -4.86 -39.48 2.33
N SER A 165 -3.99 -38.57 2.79
CA SER A 165 -4.35 -37.52 3.76
C SER A 165 -3.96 -36.12 3.28
N MET A 166 -4.13 -35.87 1.99
CA MET A 166 -3.99 -34.53 1.41
C MET A 166 -5.20 -33.66 1.72
N THR A 167 -4.94 -32.39 1.98
CA THR A 167 -5.93 -31.34 2.20
C THR A 167 -6.67 -31.00 0.89
N VAL A 168 -7.94 -30.60 1.01
CA VAL A 168 -8.77 -30.22 -0.16
C VAL A 168 -8.19 -29.01 -0.92
N GLY A 169 -7.42 -28.15 -0.24
CA GLY A 169 -6.75 -26.99 -0.84
C GLY A 169 -5.61 -27.35 -1.81
N CYS A 170 -5.01 -28.53 -1.66
CA CYS A 170 -3.94 -29.04 -2.53
C CYS A 170 -4.48 -29.56 -3.88
N CYS A 171 -5.79 -29.80 -4.01
CA CYS A 171 -6.40 -30.44 -5.18
C CYS A 171 -6.92 -29.44 -6.19
N ASP A 172 -6.63 -29.70 -7.47
CA ASP A 172 -7.17 -28.91 -8.56
C ASP A 172 -8.71 -29.03 -8.62
N GLY A 173 -9.40 -27.89 -8.48
CA GLY A 173 -10.86 -27.80 -8.45
C GLY A 173 -11.53 -28.28 -7.16
N LEU A 174 -10.84 -28.27 -6.00
CA LEU A 174 -11.40 -28.61 -4.68
C LEU A 174 -12.09 -29.99 -4.64
N LYS A 175 -11.54 -30.97 -5.36
CA LYS A 175 -12.08 -32.32 -5.38
C LYS A 175 -11.89 -33.01 -4.03
N ILE A 176 -12.93 -33.70 -3.56
CA ILE A 176 -12.97 -34.39 -2.25
C ILE A 176 -11.92 -35.52 -2.15
N LYS A 177 -11.52 -36.11 -3.28
CA LYS A 177 -10.44 -37.11 -3.34
C LYS A 177 -9.26 -36.53 -4.10
N CYS A 178 -8.22 -36.15 -3.35
CA CYS A 178 -6.92 -35.82 -3.91
C CYS A 178 -6.12 -37.09 -4.14
N THR A 179 -5.56 -37.22 -5.33
CA THR A 179 -4.44 -38.11 -5.63
C THR A 179 -3.28 -37.29 -6.16
N ILE A 180 -2.06 -37.85 -6.14
CA ILE A 180 -0.83 -37.17 -6.60
C ILE A 180 -0.99 -36.59 -8.02
N ASP A 181 -1.75 -37.26 -8.89
CA ASP A 181 -1.99 -36.81 -10.27
C ASP A 181 -2.91 -35.58 -10.38
N THR A 182 -3.75 -35.36 -9.36
CA THR A 182 -4.73 -34.26 -9.29
C THR A 182 -4.29 -33.12 -8.37
N ALA A 183 -3.16 -33.30 -7.69
CA ALA A 183 -2.60 -32.33 -6.77
C ALA A 183 -1.80 -31.26 -7.52
N HIS A 184 -1.74 -30.06 -6.95
CA HIS A 184 -0.84 -29.03 -7.44
C HIS A 184 0.62 -29.47 -7.31
N LYS A 185 1.35 -29.44 -8.42
CA LYS A 185 2.77 -29.90 -8.50
C LYS A 185 3.77 -28.88 -7.95
N LYS A 186 3.31 -27.67 -7.64
CA LYS A 186 4.16 -26.57 -7.19
C LYS A 186 4.28 -26.59 -5.67
N ASP A 187 5.50 -26.46 -5.17
CA ASP A 187 5.79 -26.38 -3.74
C ASP A 187 5.20 -25.08 -3.16
N CYS A 188 4.48 -25.18 -2.04
CA CYS A 188 3.93 -23.97 -1.41
C CYS A 188 5.01 -23.02 -0.92
N ARG A 189 6.17 -23.54 -0.50
CA ARG A 189 7.34 -22.72 -0.19
C ARG A 189 7.73 -21.80 -1.35
N VAL A 190 7.92 -22.37 -2.54
CA VAL A 190 8.34 -21.61 -3.73
C VAL A 190 7.24 -20.66 -4.19
N ALA A 191 5.98 -21.15 -4.26
CA ALA A 191 4.85 -20.33 -4.66
C ALA A 191 4.65 -19.13 -3.74
N PHE A 192 4.77 -19.33 -2.43
CA PHE A 192 4.59 -18.28 -1.43
C PHE A 192 5.68 -17.21 -1.54
N MET A 193 6.93 -17.62 -1.75
CA MET A 193 8.06 -16.68 -1.97
C MET A 193 7.84 -15.82 -3.21
N GLU A 194 7.48 -16.44 -4.33
CA GLU A 194 7.21 -15.73 -5.58
C GLU A 194 6.03 -14.76 -5.42
N MET A 195 4.98 -15.16 -4.69
CA MET A 195 3.85 -14.29 -4.42
C MET A 195 4.25 -13.09 -3.55
N VAL A 196 4.97 -13.31 -2.45
CA VAL A 196 5.40 -12.21 -1.57
C VAL A 196 6.30 -11.23 -2.33
N GLN A 197 7.24 -11.73 -3.12
CA GLN A 197 8.13 -10.87 -3.93
C GLN A 197 7.39 -10.08 -4.98
N GLY A 198 6.54 -10.74 -5.77
CA GLY A 198 5.73 -10.07 -6.78
C GLY A 198 4.84 -9.00 -6.16
N ARG A 199 4.17 -9.31 -5.04
CA ARG A 199 3.32 -8.34 -4.33
C ARG A 199 4.11 -7.16 -3.76
N PHE A 200 5.28 -7.40 -3.19
CA PHE A 200 6.11 -6.31 -2.64
C PHE A 200 6.66 -5.40 -3.73
N GLU A 201 7.06 -5.98 -4.87
CA GLU A 201 7.47 -5.21 -6.04
C GLU A 201 6.31 -4.38 -6.61
N ASP A 202 5.14 -5.01 -6.83
CA ASP A 202 3.93 -4.35 -7.32
C ASP A 202 3.50 -3.19 -6.40
N PHE A 203 3.48 -3.42 -5.08
CA PHE A 203 3.14 -2.38 -4.11
C PHE A 203 4.20 -1.26 -4.06
N GLY A 204 5.48 -1.60 -4.17
CA GLY A 204 6.57 -0.62 -4.24
C GLY A 204 6.45 0.30 -5.46
N ILE A 205 6.20 -0.28 -6.64
CA ILE A 205 5.98 0.48 -7.88
C ILE A 205 4.72 1.35 -7.78
N SER A 206 3.63 0.80 -7.24
CA SER A 206 2.38 1.53 -7.01
C SER A 206 2.58 2.77 -6.11
N LEU A 207 3.34 2.64 -5.02
CA LEU A 207 3.66 3.76 -4.14
C LEU A 207 4.54 4.82 -4.81
N LEU A 208 5.42 4.42 -5.73
CA LEU A 208 6.22 5.36 -6.51
C LEU A 208 5.34 6.21 -7.43
N CYS A 209 4.36 5.58 -8.11
CA CYS A 209 3.36 6.30 -8.92
C CYS A 209 2.52 7.25 -8.06
N ALA A 210 2.11 6.82 -6.86
CA ALA A 210 1.41 7.66 -5.89
C ALA A 210 2.21 8.90 -5.49
N ALA A 211 3.53 8.78 -5.26
CA ALA A 211 4.38 9.91 -4.92
C ALA A 211 4.39 10.99 -6.01
N LEU A 212 4.34 10.61 -7.30
CA LEU A 212 4.26 11.55 -8.41
C LEU A 212 2.95 12.35 -8.40
N ILE A 213 1.83 11.71 -8.11
CA ILE A 213 0.51 12.36 -8.00
C ILE A 213 0.53 13.39 -6.87
N ILE A 214 1.05 13.01 -5.70
CA ILE A 214 1.16 13.91 -4.55
C ILE A 214 2.09 15.09 -4.89
N PHE A 215 3.20 14.85 -5.58
CA PHE A 215 4.12 15.90 -6.01
C PHE A 215 3.45 16.93 -6.93
N VAL A 216 2.64 16.49 -7.90
CA VAL A 216 1.86 17.40 -8.76
C VAL A 216 0.85 18.22 -7.94
N ALA A 217 0.20 17.62 -6.94
CA ALA A 217 -0.72 18.32 -6.04
C ALA A 217 0.00 19.39 -5.19
N ILE A 218 1.21 19.10 -4.72
CA ILE A 218 2.07 20.05 -4.01
C ILE A 218 2.43 21.22 -4.92
N MET A 219 2.89 20.94 -6.14
CA MET A 219 3.26 21.99 -7.10
C MET A 219 2.08 22.91 -7.42
N ASN A 220 0.88 22.35 -7.64
CA ASN A 220 -0.32 23.13 -7.86
C ASN A 220 -0.67 24.02 -6.64
N SER A 221 -0.57 23.46 -5.43
CA SER A 221 -0.85 24.17 -4.17
C SER A 221 0.17 25.28 -3.89
N CYS A 222 1.45 25.06 -4.19
CA CYS A 222 2.49 26.08 -4.13
C CYS A 222 2.24 27.23 -5.11
N LEU A 223 1.84 26.92 -6.35
CA LEU A 223 1.48 27.94 -7.35
C LEU A 223 0.27 28.77 -6.88
N MET A 224 -0.73 28.13 -6.27
CA MET A 224 -1.88 28.82 -5.69
C MET A 224 -1.47 29.73 -4.53
N LEU A 225 -0.58 29.29 -3.63
CA LEU A 225 -0.04 30.10 -2.54
C LEU A 225 0.75 31.31 -3.05
N ALA A 226 1.61 31.12 -4.06
CA ALA A 226 2.40 32.19 -4.66
C ALA A 226 1.50 33.26 -5.30
N LYS A 227 0.46 32.82 -6.03
CA LYS A 227 -0.57 33.69 -6.61
C LYS A 227 -1.28 34.53 -5.55
N MET A 228 -1.79 33.91 -4.48
CA MET A 228 -2.50 34.63 -3.41
C MET A 228 -1.59 35.63 -2.68
N ARG A 229 -0.28 35.36 -2.58
CA ARG A 229 0.70 36.32 -2.01
C ARG A 229 0.96 37.50 -2.94
N SER A 230 0.95 37.30 -4.26
CA SER A 230 1.10 38.39 -5.23
C SER A 230 -0.09 39.35 -5.15
N ASP A 231 -1.32 38.81 -5.11
CA ASP A 231 -2.55 39.60 -5.04
C ASP A 231 -2.59 40.50 -3.79
N GLU A 232 -2.11 40.00 -2.65
CA GLU A 232 -2.06 40.77 -1.41
C GLU A 232 -1.06 41.94 -1.50
N LYS A 233 0.13 41.70 -2.04
CA LYS A 233 1.13 42.76 -2.22
C LYS A 233 0.64 43.87 -3.14
N GLU A 234 -0.09 43.54 -4.20
CA GLU A 234 -0.69 44.53 -5.09
C GLU A 234 -1.78 45.36 -4.40
N MET A 235 -2.53 44.77 -3.47
CA MET A 235 -3.52 45.51 -2.66
C MET A 235 -2.87 46.40 -1.60
N GLU A 236 -1.74 45.99 -1.02
CA GLU A 236 -0.98 46.81 -0.06
C GLU A 236 -0.32 48.03 -0.74
N ILE A 237 0.19 47.87 -1.97
CA ILE A 237 0.80 48.97 -2.73
C ILE A 237 -0.24 50.02 -3.18
N ASN A 238 -1.48 49.60 -3.43
CA ASN A 238 -2.56 50.48 -3.89
C ASN A 238 -3.36 51.14 -2.75
N ARG A 239 -2.97 50.95 -1.48
CA ARG A 239 -3.58 51.59 -0.30
C ARG A 239 -2.68 52.72 0.21
#